data_AF-A0A1S3DA29-F1
#
_entry.id   AF-A0A1S3DA29-F1
#
_cell.length_a   1.000
_cell.length_b   1.000
_cell.length_c   1.000
_cell.angle_alpha   90.00
_cell.angle_beta   90.00
_cell.angle_gamma   90.00
#
_symmetry.space_group_name_H-M   'P 1'
#
loop_
_entity.id
_entity.type
_entity.pdbx_description
1 polymer ?
#
loop_
_entity_poly.entity_id
_entity_poly.type
_entity_poly.pdbx_seq_one_letter_code
_entity_poly.pdbx_strand_id
1 'polypeptide(L)' 'MKITVQFGGGAELLFGKVKNHDLDLPTGEKPWTIKGLIEWLKLNKLTERPELFVQGDSV' A
#
# COMPACT_ATOMS: atom_id res chain seq x y z
N MET A 1 2.56 3.20 -14.44
CA MET A 1 1.19 2.62 -14.50
C MET A 1 0.39 3.26 -13.40
N LYS A 2 -0.64 4.03 -13.74
CA LYS A 2 -1.43 4.75 -12.73
C LYS A 2 -2.57 3.89 -12.22
N ILE A 3 -2.61 3.68 -10.91
CA ILE A 3 -3.71 2.99 -10.24
C ILE A 3 -4.17 3.80 -9.04
N THR A 4 -5.45 3.67 -8.70
CA THR A 4 -6.00 4.25 -7.49
C THR A 4 -6.30 3.12 -6.51
N VAL A 5 -5.73 3.19 -5.31
CA VAL A 5 -6.00 2.24 -4.22
C VAL A 5 -6.84 2.94 -3.18
N GLN A 6 -7.94 2.31 -2.79
CA GLN A 6 -8.82 2.81 -1.74
C GLN A 6 -8.69 1.95 -0.48
N PHE A 7 -8.36 2.59 0.64
CA PHE A 7 -8.38 1.96 1.96
C PHE A 7 -9.69 2.28 2.67
N GLY A 8 -10.25 1.28 3.36
CA GLY A 8 -11.46 1.39 4.17
C GLY A 8 -11.31 0.64 5.49
N GLY A 9 -12.33 0.72 6.36
CA GLY A 9 -12.36 -0.05 7.60
C GLY A 9 -11.30 0.34 8.63
N GLY A 10 -10.79 1.58 8.58
CA GLY A 10 -9.75 2.06 9.49
C GLY A 10 -8.31 1.88 8.98
N ALA A 11 -8.10 1.12 7.89
CA ALA A 11 -6.79 0.99 7.27
C ALA A 11 -6.24 2.32 6.71
N GLU A 12 -7.13 3.26 6.37
CA GLU A 12 -6.78 4.64 5.99
C GLU A 12 -5.91 5.36 7.03
N LEU A 13 -6.04 5.02 8.32
CA LEU A 13 -5.23 5.61 9.40
C LEU A 13 -3.73 5.31 9.23
N LEU A 14 -3.40 4.16 8.63
CA LEU A 14 -2.03 3.68 8.43
C LEU A 14 -1.34 4.35 7.23
N PHE A 15 -2.13 4.96 6.34
CA PHE A 15 -1.64 5.67 5.16
C PHE A 15 -1.92 7.18 5.25
N GLY A 16 -1.78 7.76 6.45
CA GLY A 16 -1.89 9.20 6.65
C GLY A 16 -3.33 9.73 6.69
N LYS A 17 -4.30 8.87 7.05
CA LYS A 17 -5.75 9.17 7.08
C LYS A 17 -6.32 9.54 5.71
N VAL A 18 -5.65 9.12 4.64
CA VAL A 18 -6.10 9.32 3.27
C VAL A 18 -6.77 8.04 2.80
N LYS A 19 -7.99 8.16 2.26
CA LYS A 19 -8.74 7.01 1.75
C LYS A 19 -8.30 6.59 0.37
N ASN A 20 -8.06 7.55 -0.53
CA ASN A 20 -7.72 7.29 -1.92
C ASN A 20 -6.27 7.66 -2.17
N HIS A 21 -5.49 6.70 -2.67
CA HIS A 21 -4.10 6.89 -3.03
C HIS A 21 -3.93 6.66 -4.52
N ASP A 22 -3.60 7.72 -5.23
CA ASP A 22 -3.14 7.63 -6.61
C ASP A 22 -1.66 7.25 -6.60
N LEU A 23 -1.37 6.06 -7.14
CA LEU A 23 -0.04 5.50 -7.22
C LEU A 23 0.39 5.49 -8.69
N ASP A 24 1.60 5.96 -8.94
CA ASP A 24 2.27 5.71 -10.22
C ASP A 24 3.28 4.59 -10.02
N LEU A 25 2.88 3.37 -10.38
CA LEU A 25 3.72 2.19 -10.27
C LEU A 25 4.74 2.17 -11.41
N PRO A 26 6.02 1.88 -11.15
CA PRO A 26 6.99 1.71 -12.22
C PRO A 26 6.55 0.54 -13.11
N THR A 27 6.55 0.76 -14.42
CA THR A 27 6.21 -0.26 -15.41
C THR A 27 7.45 -1.12 -15.64
N GLY A 28 7.52 -2.27 -14.97
CA GLY A 28 8.59 -3.25 -15.17
C GLY A 28 8.23 -4.33 -16.20
N GLU A 29 9.18 -5.21 -16.51
CA GLU A 29 8.97 -6.34 -17.44
C GLU A 29 8.02 -7.42 -16.87
N LYS A 30 7.80 -7.44 -15.55
CA LYS A 30 6.90 -8.40 -14.89
C LYS A 30 5.55 -7.76 -14.51
N PRO A 31 4.44 -8.48 -14.65
CA PRO A 31 3.14 -8.00 -14.23
C PRO A 31 3.10 -7.80 -12.71
N TRP A 32 2.42 -6.74 -12.28
CA TRP A 32 2.18 -6.49 -10.86
C TRP A 32 1.25 -7.55 -10.26
N THR A 33 1.64 -8.08 -9.11
CA THR A 33 0.78 -8.95 -8.29
C THR A 33 0.26 -8.16 -7.09
N ILE A 34 -0.89 -8.56 -6.51
CA ILE A 34 -1.44 -7.92 -5.30
C ILE A 34 -0.41 -7.94 -4.16
N LYS A 35 0.32 -9.05 -4.00
CA LYS A 35 1.39 -9.17 -3.00
C LYS A 35 2.49 -8.12 -3.22
N GLY A 36 3.01 -8.03 -4.45
CA GLY A 36 4.05 -7.06 -4.80
C GLY A 36 3.57 -5.61 -4.64
N LEU A 37 2.28 -5.33 -4.93
CA LEU A 37 1.68 -4.02 -4.70
C LEU A 37 1.65 -3.67 -3.21
N ILE A 38 1.24 -4.61 -2.35
CA ILE A 38 1.21 -4.41 -0.90
C ILE A 38 2.63 -4.17 -0.36
N GLU A 39 3.62 -4.96 -0.80
CA GLU A 39 5.03 -4.77 -0.42
C GLU A 39 5.56 -3.41 -0.87
N TRP A 40 5.23 -2.99 -2.11
CA TRP A 40 5.64 -1.68 -2.62
C TRP A 40 5.00 -0.53 -1.86
N LEU A 41 3.72 -0.64 -1.51
CA LEU A 41 2.99 0.33 -0.68
C LEU A 41 3.62 0.45 0.72
N LYS A 42 3.99 -0.68 1.33
CA LYS A 42 4.72 -0.70 2.60
C LYS A 42 6.06 0.03 2.52
N LEU A 43 6.80 -0.14 1.42
CA LEU A 43 8.14 0.43 1.27
C LEU A 43 8.13 1.91 0.84
N ASN A 44 7.18 2.32 0.00
CA ASN A 44 7.19 3.65 -0.63
C ASN A 44 6.21 4.65 -0.02
N LYS A 45 5.12 4.19 0.61
CA LYS A 45 4.03 5.06 1.08
C LYS A 45 3.75 4.98 2.57
N LEU A 46 4.43 4.09 3.29
CA LEU A 46 4.23 3.92 4.72
C LEU A 46 5.06 4.96 5.48
N THR A 47 4.45 6.13 5.69
CA THR A 47 5.07 7.28 6.37
C THR A 47 5.03 7.18 7.90
N GLU A 48 4.15 6.35 8.46
CA GLU A 48 3.97 6.19 9.91
C GLU A 48 4.13 4.72 10.29
N ARG A 49 5.19 4.43 11.07
CA ARG A 49 5.50 3.19 11.80
C ARG A 49 5.03 1.88 11.12
N PRO A 50 5.92 1.20 10.39
CA PRO A 50 5.70 -0.12 9.74
C PRO A 50 5.12 -1.21 10.64
N GLU A 51 5.28 -1.03 11.95
CA GLU A 51 4.95 -1.95 13.03
C GLU A 51 3.44 -2.10 13.28
N LEU A 52 2.62 -1.12 12.84
CA LEU A 52 1.17 -1.13 13.01
C LEU A 52 0.41 -1.75 11.82
N PHE A 53 1.09 -2.00 10.70
CA PHE A 53 0.46 -2.44 9.47
C PHE A 53 0.41 -3.97 9.31
N VAL A 54 1.24 -4.71 10.06
CA VAL A 54 1.26 -6.17 10.02
C VAL A 54 1.59 -6.70 11.40
N GLN A 55 0.67 -7.46 11.99
CA GLN A 55 0.96 -8.24 13.19
C GLN A 55 1.26 -9.68 12.77
N GLY A 56 2.51 -9.95 12.38
CA GLY A 56 2.97 -11.30 12.00
C GLY A 56 2.59 -11.72 10.57
N ASP A 57 1.90 -12.85 10.41
CA ASP A 57 1.57 -13.48 9.11
C ASP A 57 0.13 -13.21 8.60
N SER A 58 -0.65 -12.41 9.32
CA SER A 58 -2.02 -12.08 8.93
C SER A 58 -2.23 -10.59 8.72
N VAL A 59 -3.01 -10.29 7.68
CA VAL A 59 -3.50 -8.96 7.28
C VAL A 59 -4.90 -8.76 7.84
#